data_AF-A0A8X6JBK2-F1
#
_entry.id   AF-A0A8X6JBK2-F1
#
_cell.length_a   1.000
_cell.length_b   1.000
_cell.length_c   1.000
_cell.angle_alpha   90.00
_cell.angle_beta   90.00
_cell.angle_gamma   90.00
#
_symmetry.space_group_name_H-M   'P 1'
#
loop_
_entity.id
_entity.type
_entity.pdbx_description
1 polymer ?
#
loop_
_entity_poly.entity_id
_entity_poly.type
_entity_poly.pdbx_seq_one_letter_code
_entity_poly.pdbx_strand_id
1 'polypeptide(L)'
;MTTGHSNLKGVIPEDDSSMEENISVLGLEWHTDSDMLSCKTQLTIEPDKPVTKRLILAVAHQVFDPIGFTAPVMLIPKLILQETGI
;
A
#
# COMPACT_ATOMS: atom_id res chain seq x y z
N MET A 1 -18.67 46.08 -38.54
CA MET A 1 -18.29 44.67 -38.76
C MET A 1 -17.10 44.37 -37.87
N THR A 2 -17.17 43.27 -37.11
CA THR A 2 -16.23 42.70 -36.12
C THR A 2 -16.02 43.52 -34.82
N THR A 3 -16.51 43.16 -33.62
CA THR A 3 -16.53 41.92 -32.80
C THR A 3 -15.28 41.76 -31.92
N GLY A 4 -15.50 41.53 -30.61
CA GLY A 4 -14.57 40.90 -29.68
C GLY A 4 -14.37 41.67 -28.38
N HIS A 5 -15.39 41.93 -27.56
CA HIS A 5 -15.80 41.11 -26.42
C HIS A 5 -14.79 40.11 -25.81
N SER A 6 -14.73 40.18 -24.47
CA SER A 6 -14.34 39.21 -23.43
C SER A 6 -12.86 38.95 -23.12
N ASN A 7 -12.44 39.59 -22.03
CA ASN A 7 -11.82 39.00 -20.83
C ASN A 7 -11.18 37.61 -21.00
N LEU A 8 -9.86 37.58 -21.15
CA LEU A 8 -9.05 36.40 -20.88
C LEU A 8 -8.70 36.39 -19.38
N LYS A 9 -9.68 36.08 -18.53
CA LYS A 9 -9.37 35.52 -17.23
C LYS A 9 -8.90 34.10 -17.54
N GLY A 10 -7.58 33.90 -17.57
CA GLY A 10 -7.00 32.56 -17.56
C GLY A 10 -7.50 31.87 -16.31
N VAL A 11 -8.60 31.12 -16.44
CA VAL A 11 -9.01 30.11 -15.49
C VAL A 11 -7.96 29.03 -15.67
N ILE A 12 -6.91 29.09 -14.86
CA ILE A 12 -6.14 27.89 -14.56
C ILE A 12 -7.18 26.97 -13.93
N PRO A 13 -7.49 25.80 -14.52
CA PRO A 13 -8.20 24.79 -13.76
C PRO A 13 -7.30 24.51 -12.56
N GLU A 14 -7.75 24.91 -11.38
CA GLU A 14 -7.34 24.32 -10.11
C GLU A 14 -7.85 22.87 -10.17
N ASP A 15 -7.25 22.06 -11.05
CA ASP A 15 -7.45 20.62 -11.04
C ASP A 15 -6.54 20.14 -9.91
N ASP A 16 -7.16 20.17 -8.73
CA ASP A 16 -6.76 19.52 -7.49
C ASP A 16 -6.66 18.01 -7.75
N SER A 17 -5.68 17.64 -8.55
CA SER A 17 -5.27 16.29 -8.79
C SER A 17 -3.94 16.12 -8.08
N SER A 18 -4.00 16.03 -6.76
CA SER A 18 -3.03 15.25 -6.01
C SER A 18 -3.12 13.80 -6.52
N MET A 19 -2.54 13.55 -7.70
CA MET A 19 -2.18 12.21 -8.10
C MET A 19 -1.13 11.77 -7.08
N GLU A 20 -1.57 11.09 -6.03
CA GLU A 20 -0.69 10.29 -5.19
C GLU A 20 -0.02 9.28 -6.13
N GLU A 21 1.15 9.64 -6.64
CA GLU A 21 1.97 8.80 -7.49
C GLU A 21 2.59 7.73 -6.59
N ASN A 22 1.75 6.77 -6.23
CA ASN A 22 2.13 5.60 -5.45
C ASN A 22 2.96 4.69 -6.35
N ILE A 23 4.28 4.77 -6.21
CA ILE A 23 5.21 3.98 -7.03
C ILE A 23 5.37 2.60 -6.37
N SER A 24 5.08 1.55 -7.13
CA SER A 24 5.41 0.19 -6.70
C SER A 24 6.90 -0.06 -6.90
N VAL A 25 7.65 -0.19 -5.80
CA VAL A 25 9.07 -0.51 -5.78
C VAL A 25 9.25 -1.83 -5.05
N LEU A 26 9.77 -2.84 -5.75
CA LEU A 26 10.07 -4.16 -5.17
C LEU A 26 8.86 -4.88 -4.54
N GLY A 27 7.63 -4.55 -4.94
CA GLY A 27 6.40 -5.11 -4.35
C GLY A 27 5.89 -4.34 -3.11
N LEU A 28 6.58 -3.27 -2.73
CA LEU A 28 6.16 -2.29 -1.73
C LEU A 28 5.64 -1.04 -2.44
N GLU A 29 4.75 -0.31 -1.79
CA GLU A 29 4.26 0.99 -2.26
C GLU A 29 5.05 2.08 -1.56
N TRP A 30 5.63 3.00 -2.33
CA TRP A 30 6.35 4.15 -1.80
C TRP A 30 5.50 5.39 -1.92
N HIS A 31 5.10 5.91 -0.76
CA HIS A 31 4.45 7.19 -0.58
C HIS A 31 5.55 8.26 -0.50
N THR A 32 5.85 8.90 -1.63
CA THR A 32 6.97 9.84 -1.77
C THR A 32 6.74 11.15 -1.02
N ASP A 33 5.49 11.52 -0.82
CA ASP A 33 5.03 12.68 -0.06
C ASP A 33 5.39 12.58 1.44
N SER A 34 5.25 11.38 2.00
CA SER A 34 5.47 11.07 3.41
C SER A 34 6.78 10.32 3.66
N ASP A 35 7.51 9.98 2.60
CA ASP A 35 8.68 9.09 2.61
C ASP A 35 8.41 7.76 3.35
N MET A 36 7.26 7.15 3.05
CA MET A 36 6.82 5.91 3.69
C MET A 36 6.76 4.75 2.71
N LEU A 37 7.32 3.61 3.11
CA LEU A 37 7.14 2.33 2.43
C LEU A 37 6.00 1.54 3.08
N SER A 38 5.05 1.10 2.28
CA SER A 38 3.92 0.29 2.70
C SER A 38 3.88 -1.04 1.94
N CYS A 39 3.28 -2.07 2.54
CA CYS A 39 3.04 -3.34 1.88
C CYS A 39 1.54 -3.49 1.60
N LYS A 40 1.18 -3.75 0.34
CA LYS A 40 -0.22 -4.03 -0.02
C LYS A 40 -0.58 -5.45 0.37
N THR A 41 -1.03 -5.63 1.62
CA THR A 41 -1.58 -6.90 2.07
C THR A 41 -3.10 -6.85 2.03
N GLN A 42 -3.72 -7.79 1.30
CA GLN A 42 -5.16 -7.96 1.27
C GLN A 42 -5.53 -9.03 2.29
N LEU A 43 -6.04 -8.57 3.43
CA LEU A 43 -6.49 -9.46 4.50
C LEU A 43 -7.91 -9.10 4.90
N THR A 44 -8.85 -9.96 4.50
CA THR A 44 -10.20 -9.95 5.04
C THR A 44 -10.27 -10.92 6.20
N ILE A 45 -10.23 -10.41 7.43
CA ILE A 45 -10.49 -11.21 8.63
C ILE A 45 -11.99 -11.14 8.90
N GLU A 46 -12.66 -12.29 8.83
CA GLU A 46 -14.00 -12.39 9.39
C GLU A 46 -13.87 -12.56 10.91
N PRO A 47 -14.52 -11.71 11.72
CA PRO A 47 -14.34 -11.69 13.17
C PRO A 47 -14.70 -13.03 13.85
N ASP A 48 -15.61 -13.80 13.24
CA ASP A 48 -16.09 -15.07 13.78
C ASP A 48 -15.28 -16.29 13.28
N LYS A 49 -14.34 -16.10 12.35
CA LYS A 49 -13.52 -17.20 11.83
C LYS A 49 -12.25 -17.36 12.67
N PRO A 50 -11.92 -18.61 13.08
CA PRO A 50 -10.69 -18.85 13.82
C PRO A 50 -9.47 -18.52 12.95
N VAL A 51 -8.49 -17.82 13.53
CA VAL A 51 -7.19 -17.62 12.90
C VAL A 51 -6.47 -18.97 12.81
N THR A 52 -6.18 -19.41 11.59
CA THR A 52 -5.48 -20.67 11.34
C THR A 52 -4.02 -20.43 10.95
N LYS A 53 -3.16 -21.42 11.14
CA LYS A 53 -1.77 -21.39 10.63
C LYS A 53 -1.72 -21.10 9.13
N ARG A 54 -2.66 -21.67 8.36
CA ARG A 54 -2.77 -21.43 6.92
C ARG A 54 -3.07 -19.97 6.61
N LEU A 55 -3.93 -19.33 7.40
CA LEU A 55 -4.21 -17.90 7.26
C LEU A 55 -2.98 -17.06 7.55
N ILE A 56 -2.28 -17.33 8.67
CA ILE A 56 -1.05 -16.62 9.03
C ILE A 56 0.00 -16.75 7.93
N LEU A 57 0.19 -17.98 7.42
CA LEU A 57 1.12 -18.24 6.32
C LEU A 57 0.70 -17.51 5.04
N ALA A 58 -0.58 -17.55 4.67
CA ALA A 58 -1.09 -16.87 3.48
C ALA A 58 -0.85 -15.35 3.56
N VAL A 59 -1.05 -14.73 4.73
CA VAL A 59 -0.76 -13.30 4.93
C VAL A 59 0.74 -13.03 4.87
N ALA A 60 1.54 -13.85 5.55
CA ALA A 60 2.98 -13.68 5.58
C ALA A 60 3.62 -13.77 4.17
N HIS A 61 3.11 -14.65 3.32
CA HIS A 61 3.59 -14.82 1.95
C HIS A 61 3.17 -13.70 0.98
N GLN A 62 2.23 -12.83 1.35
CA GLN A 62 1.90 -11.65 0.54
C GLN A 62 3.00 -10.58 0.59
N VAL A 63 3.81 -10.59 1.65
CA VAL A 63 4.92 -9.64 1.81
C VAL A 63 6.13 -10.17 1.04
N PHE A 64 6.37 -9.60 -0.14
CA PHE A 64 7.58 -9.84 -0.91
C PHE A 64 8.64 -8.80 -0.55
N ASP A 65 9.81 -9.27 -0.11
CA ASP A 65 10.87 -8.40 0.40
C ASP A 65 12.25 -8.91 -0.03
N PRO A 66 12.75 -8.47 -1.20
CA PRO A 66 14.00 -8.98 -1.76
C PRO A 66 15.23 -8.49 -1.01
N ILE A 67 15.12 -7.39 -0.25
CA ILE A 67 16.25 -6.76 0.46
C ILE A 67 16.20 -6.98 1.98
N GLY A 68 15.10 -7.49 2.52
CA GLY A 68 14.94 -7.78 3.94
C GLY A 68 14.45 -6.59 4.79
N PHE A 69 13.88 -5.55 4.19
CA PHE A 69 13.40 -4.37 4.91
C PHE A 69 12.25 -4.69 5.91
N THR A 70 11.37 -5.61 5.54
CA THR A 70 10.25 -6.10 6.34
C THR A 70 10.64 -7.28 7.26
N ALA A 71 11.87 -7.79 7.17
CA ALA A 71 12.31 -8.96 7.92
C ALA A 71 12.04 -8.91 9.44
N PRO A 72 12.20 -7.77 10.16
CA PRO A 72 11.87 -7.68 11.57
C PRO A 72 10.39 -7.92 11.86
N VAL A 73 9.50 -7.42 11.00
CA VAL A 73 8.05 -7.60 11.12
C VAL A 73 7.66 -9.04 10.78
N MET A 74 8.29 -9.60 9.76
CA MET A 74 8.08 -10.99 9.30
C MET A 74 8.59 -12.05 10.29
N LEU A 75 9.31 -11.65 11.33
CA LEU A 75 9.69 -12.55 12.43
C LEU A 75 8.48 -12.99 13.25
N ILE A 76 7.50 -12.10 13.48
CA ILE A 76 6.35 -12.39 14.34
C ILE A 76 5.50 -13.55 13.78
N PRO A 77 5.07 -13.55 12.50
CA PRO A 77 4.36 -14.69 11.92
C PRO A 77 5.13 -16.00 12.02
N LYS A 78 6.47 -15.97 11.89
CA LYS A 78 7.33 -17.15 12.00
C LYS A 78 7.35 -17.71 13.42
N LEU A 79 7.45 -16.86 14.43
CA LEU A 79 7.39 -17.26 15.84
C LEU A 79 6.03 -17.90 16.17
N ILE A 80 4.93 -17.29 15.73
CA ILE A 80 3.58 -17.84 15.95
C ILE A 80 3.44 -19.23 15.29
N LEU A 81 3.95 -19.39 14.07
CA LEU A 81 3.94 -20.68 13.38
C LEU A 81 4.80 -21.74 14.08
N GLN A 82 5.93 -21.33 14.69
CA GLN A 82 6.82 -22.21 15.43
C GLN A 82 6.23 -22.64 16.79
N GLU A 83 5.68 -21.70 17.56
CA GLU A 83 5.06 -21.97 18.86
C GLU A 83 3.85 -22.89 18.74
N THR A 84 3.10 -22.78 17.65
CA THR A 84 1.90 -23.58 17.44
C THR A 84 2.17 -25.03 16.99
N GLY A 85 3.44 -25.46 16.97
CA GLY A 85 3.89 -26.87 16.85
C GLY A 85 3.81 -27.46 15.44
N ILE A 86 4.98 -27.72 14.84
CA ILE A 86 5.19 -28.77 13.82
C ILE A 86 5.86 -29.93 14.53
#